data_AF-A0A243B524-F1
#
_entry.id   AF-A0A243B524-F1
#
_cell.length_a   1.000
_cell.length_b   1.000
_cell.length_c   1.000
_cell.angle_alpha   90.00
_cell.angle_beta   90.00
_cell.angle_gamma   90.00
#
_symmetry.space_group_name_H-M   'P 1'
#
loop_
_entity.id
_entity.type
_entity.pdbx_description
1 polymer ?
#
loop_
_entity_poly.entity_id
_entity_poly.type
_entity_poly.pdbx_seq_one_letter_code
_entity_poly.pdbx_strand_id
1 'polypeptide(L)'
;MRDSNECWEWRGTKDRYSYGRFNLDGKKEKAHRISYELHVGPISPGQIVRHKVCRNRACYNPNHLLLGTDKDNQLDKIEDGTNWRNLSYIKALEAKFLRGNGASVRNIAKFFGVSTRAVYGQLSQL
;
A
#
# COMPACT_ATOMS: atom_id res chain seq x y z
N MET A 1 6.45 28.41 2.27
CA MET A 1 6.90 27.01 2.22
C MET A 1 5.66 26.13 2.22
N ARG A 2 5.64 24.99 1.51
CA ARG A 2 4.51 24.05 1.64
C ARG A 2 4.58 23.39 3.02
N ASP A 3 3.43 23.11 3.62
CA ASP A 3 3.36 22.45 4.93
C ASP A 3 3.99 21.04 4.84
N SER A 4 4.79 20.69 5.84
CA SER A 4 5.42 19.38 5.99
C SER A 4 4.42 18.25 6.22
N ASN A 5 3.21 18.56 6.68
CA ASN A 5 2.14 17.59 6.95
C ASN A 5 1.15 17.45 5.78
N GLU A 6 1.28 18.28 4.73
CA GLU A 6 0.41 18.21 3.57
C GLU A 6 1.02 17.37 2.44
N CYS A 7 0.15 16.77 1.64
CA CYS A 7 0.60 16.10 0.42
C CYS A 7 1.11 17.14 -0.58
N TRP A 8 2.35 16.97 -1.03
CA TRP A 8 2.86 17.74 -2.15
C TRP A 8 2.49 17.02 -3.44
N GLU A 9 1.42 17.48 -4.08
CA GLU A 9 0.88 16.84 -5.28
C GLU A 9 1.79 17.00 -6.50
N TRP A 10 2.11 15.88 -7.16
CA TRP A 10 2.80 15.90 -8.44
C TRP A 10 1.87 16.40 -9.56
N ARG A 11 2.20 17.57 -10.11
CA ARG A 11 1.42 18.22 -11.18
C ARG A 11 1.83 17.81 -12.59
N GLY A 12 2.96 17.15 -12.76
CA GLY A 12 3.41 16.64 -14.06
C GLY A 12 2.76 15.32 -14.46
N THR A 13 3.37 14.68 -15.46
CA THR A 13 2.95 13.36 -15.96
C THR A 13 2.91 12.33 -14.85
N LYS A 14 1.85 11.53 -14.83
CA LYS A 14 1.67 10.39 -13.93
C LYS A 14 1.60 9.11 -14.75
N ASP A 15 2.01 7.98 -14.16
CA ASP A 15 1.83 6.67 -14.81
C ASP A 15 0.42 6.12 -14.58
N ARG A 16 0.12 4.94 -15.17
CA ARG A 16 -1.17 4.26 -15.05
C ARG A 16 -1.58 3.91 -13.61
N TYR A 17 -0.64 3.98 -12.67
CA TYR A 17 -0.89 3.74 -11.25
C TYR A 17 -0.93 5.04 -10.44
N SER A 18 -0.96 6.19 -11.11
CA SER A 18 -1.00 7.55 -10.54
C SER A 18 0.29 8.01 -9.86
N TYR A 19 1.41 7.29 -10.04
CA TYR A 19 2.70 7.78 -9.55
C TYR A 19 3.22 8.90 -10.44
N GLY A 20 3.67 9.99 -9.83
CA GLY A 20 4.38 11.06 -10.52
C GLY A 20 5.64 10.54 -11.23
N ARG A 21 5.84 10.95 -12.48
CA ARG A 21 6.99 10.59 -13.30
C ARG A 21 7.81 11.83 -13.64
N PHE A 22 9.12 11.64 -13.59
CA PHE A 22 10.11 12.64 -13.97
C PHE A 22 11.10 12.00 -14.93
N ASN A 23 11.50 12.73 -15.97
CA ASN A 23 12.53 12.27 -16.89
C ASN A 23 13.87 12.88 -16.45
N LEU A 24 14.77 12.03 -15.98
CA LEU A 24 16.11 12.41 -15.55
C LEU A 24 17.10 11.68 -16.46
N ASP A 25 17.86 12.44 -17.26
CA ASP A 25 18.87 11.92 -18.19
C ASP A 25 18.35 10.81 -19.12
N GLY A 26 17.13 11.01 -19.66
CA GLY A 26 16.48 10.05 -20.56
C GLY A 26 15.82 8.86 -19.85
N LYS A 27 15.95 8.75 -18.52
CA LYS A 27 15.34 7.68 -17.72
C LYS A 27 14.07 8.17 -17.02
N LYS A 28 13.01 7.37 -17.10
CA LYS A 28 11.71 7.65 -16.46
C LYS A 28 11.72 7.20 -14.99
N GLU A 29 12.05 8.14 -14.12
CA GLU A 29 12.06 7.92 -12.67
C GLU A 29 10.74 8.31 -12.00
N LYS A 30 10.54 7.80 -10.77
CA LYS A 30 9.38 8.15 -9.94
C LYS A 30 9.69 9.37 -9.09
N ALA A 31 8.80 10.37 -9.14
CA ALA A 31 8.99 11.65 -8.46
C ALA A 31 9.25 11.50 -6.95
N HIS A 32 8.53 10.60 -6.27
CA HIS A 32 8.74 10.37 -4.85
C HIS A 32 10.09 9.71 -4.54
N ARG A 33 10.63 8.85 -5.42
CA ARG A 33 11.96 8.25 -5.21
C ARG A 33 13.06 9.30 -5.30
N ILE A 34 12.99 10.14 -6.34
CA ILE A 34 13.90 11.28 -6.48
C ILE A 34 13.80 12.19 -5.26
N SER A 35 12.58 12.52 -4.81
CA SER A 35 12.40 13.37 -3.62
C SER A 35 13.02 12.76 -2.36
N TYR A 36 12.87 11.45 -2.15
CA TYR A 36 13.50 10.74 -1.05
C TYR A 36 15.04 10.80 -1.12
N GLU A 37 15.62 10.51 -2.29
CA GLU A 37 17.08 10.52 -2.46
C GLU A 37 17.71 11.90 -2.27
N LEU A 38 17.01 12.96 -2.70
CA LEU A 38 17.48 14.34 -2.57
C LEU A 38 17.40 14.88 -1.13
N HIS A 39 16.40 14.47 -0.34
CA HIS A 39 16.12 15.09 0.97
C HIS A 39 16.39 14.18 2.16
N VAL A 40 16.37 12.86 1.97
CA VAL A 40 16.50 11.87 3.06
C VAL A 40 17.78 11.05 2.90
N GLY A 41 18.03 10.52 1.70
CA GLY A 41 19.27 9.79 1.41
C GLY A 41 19.11 8.62 0.44
N PRO A 42 20.19 7.88 0.16
CA PRO A 42 20.23 6.87 -0.88
C PRO A 42 19.26 5.72 -0.60
N ILE A 43 18.62 5.21 -1.66
CA ILE A 43 17.77 4.02 -1.59
C ILE A 43 18.65 2.79 -1.85
N SER A 44 18.84 1.93 -0.84
CA SER A 44 19.71 0.75 -1.01
C SER A 44 19.06 -0.31 -1.90
N PRO A 45 19.84 -1.21 -2.52
CA PRO A 45 19.31 -2.31 -3.31
C PRO A 45 18.27 -3.13 -2.55
N GLY A 46 17.17 -3.49 -3.22
CA GLY A 46 16.05 -4.22 -2.60
C GLY A 46 15.09 -3.37 -1.77
N GLN A 47 15.36 -2.07 -1.59
CA GLN A 47 14.45 -1.17 -0.90
C GLN A 47 13.56 -0.38 -1.86
N ILE A 48 12.38 -0.06 -1.36
CA ILE A 48 11.36 0.73 -2.02
C ILE A 48 10.93 1.89 -1.13
N VAL A 49 10.43 2.94 -1.77
CA VAL A 49 9.85 4.10 -1.09
C VAL A 49 8.34 3.95 -1.06
N ARG A 50 7.74 4.17 0.10
CA ARG A 50 6.34 3.87 0.42
C ARG A 50 5.62 5.12 0.96
N HIS A 51 4.32 5.20 0.68
CA HIS A 51 3.41 6.27 1.12
C HIS A 51 2.52 5.78 2.27
N LYS A 52 3.12 5.32 3.38
CA LYS A 52 2.38 4.62 4.44
C LYS A 52 1.24 5.45 5.03
N VAL A 53 1.54 6.70 5.39
CA VAL A 53 0.62 7.55 6.15
C VAL A 53 -0.37 8.24 5.21
N CYS A 54 0.12 8.85 4.13
CA CYS A 54 -0.73 9.68 3.26
C CYS A 54 -1.51 8.87 2.22
N ARG A 55 -1.08 7.64 1.90
CA ARG A 55 -1.68 6.74 0.88
C ARG A 55 -1.86 7.39 -0.50
N ASN A 56 -1.16 8.49 -0.75
CA ASN A 56 -1.26 9.28 -1.96
C ASN A 56 -0.04 9.05 -2.86
N ARG A 57 -0.26 8.34 -3.97
CA ARG A 57 0.80 7.95 -4.93
C ARG A 57 1.39 9.14 -5.70
N ALA A 58 0.67 10.25 -5.78
CA ALA A 58 1.15 11.47 -6.41
C ALA A 58 1.93 12.38 -5.45
N CYS A 59 1.90 12.09 -4.14
CA CYS A 59 2.65 12.83 -3.14
C CYS A 59 4.17 12.62 -3.32
N TYR A 60 4.94 13.70 -3.28
CA TYR A 60 6.40 13.64 -3.23
C TYR A 60 7.00 14.37 -2.03
N ASN A 61 6.20 14.71 -1.01
CA ASN A 61 6.69 15.31 0.23
C ASN A 61 7.59 14.29 0.97
N PRO A 62 8.90 14.56 1.19
CA PRO A 62 9.81 13.61 1.80
C PRO A 62 9.39 13.17 3.22
N ASN A 63 8.66 14.00 3.96
CA ASN A 63 8.14 13.65 5.29
C ASN A 63 7.01 12.60 5.25
N HIS A 64 6.41 12.39 4.07
CA HIS A 64 5.37 11.38 3.85
C HIS A 64 5.92 10.08 3.25
N LEU A 65 7.24 9.98 3.09
CA LEU A 65 7.92 8.87 2.43
C LEU A 65 8.69 8.04 3.44
N LEU A 66 8.54 6.71 3.33
CA LEU A 66 9.23 5.75 4.17
C LEU A 66 9.97 4.73 3.32
N LEU A 67 11.18 4.39 3.73
CA LEU A 67 11.92 3.29 3.15
C LEU A 67 11.36 1.96 3.70
N GLY A 68 11.35 0.93 2.86
CA GLY A 68 10.97 -0.40 3.29
C GLY A 68 11.28 -1.44 2.24
N THR A 69 10.83 -2.65 2.50
CA THR A 69 10.96 -3.82 1.62
C THR A 69 9.66 -4.07 0.86
N ASP A 70 9.71 -4.95 -0.14
CA ASP A 70 8.51 -5.45 -0.80
C ASP A 70 7.52 -6.11 0.18
N LYS A 71 8.04 -6.76 1.24
CA LYS A 71 7.20 -7.33 2.30
C LYS A 71 6.40 -6.25 3.01
N ASP A 72 7.03 -5.13 3.34
CA ASP A 72 6.34 -4.05 4.03
C ASP A 72 5.27 -3.38 3.16
N ASN A 73 5.53 -3.23 1.86
CA ASN A 73 4.52 -2.74 0.91
C ASN A 73 3.36 -3.74 0.69
N GLN A 74 3.59 -5.04 0.88
CA GLN A 74 2.50 -6.02 0.92
C GLN A 74 1.65 -5.85 2.19
N LEU A 75 2.29 -5.66 3.35
CA LEU A 75 1.59 -5.37 4.60
C LEU A 75 0.75 -4.09 4.48
N ASP A 76 1.26 -3.04 3.84
CA ASP A 76 0.50 -1.81 3.58
C ASP A 76 -0.79 -2.07 2.83
N LYS A 77 -0.74 -2.88 1.77
CA LYS A 77 -1.96 -3.20 0.99
C LYS A 77 -2.98 -3.98 1.79
N ILE A 78 -2.53 -4.83 2.73
CA ILE A 78 -3.41 -5.61 3.62
C ILE A 78 -4.08 -4.67 4.63
N GLU A 79 -3.28 -3.82 5.29
CA GLU A 79 -3.76 -2.85 6.27
C GLU A 79 -4.68 -1.79 5.64
N ASP A 80 -4.34 -1.31 4.44
CA ASP A 80 -5.14 -0.35 3.68
C ASP A 80 -6.39 -1.00 3.05
N GLY A 81 -6.51 -2.34 3.10
CA GLY A 81 -7.60 -3.07 2.48
C GLY A 81 -7.63 -2.99 0.95
N THR A 82 -6.54 -2.53 0.32
CA THR A 82 -6.43 -2.40 -1.14
C THR A 82 -5.95 -3.68 -1.82
N ASN A 83 -5.62 -4.71 -1.04
CA ASN A 83 -5.30 -6.04 -1.55
C ASN A 83 -6.59 -6.78 -1.97
N TRP A 84 -7.00 -6.61 -3.22
CA TRP A 84 -8.18 -7.25 -3.81
C TRP A 84 -8.17 -8.79 -3.77
N ARG A 85 -7.02 -9.44 -3.51
CA ARG A 85 -6.93 -10.90 -3.36
C ARG A 85 -7.33 -11.38 -1.97
N ASN A 86 -7.34 -10.49 -0.99
CA ASN A 86 -7.50 -10.78 0.42
C ASN A 86 -8.63 -9.93 1.02
N LEU A 87 -9.27 -10.42 2.09
CA LEU A 87 -10.13 -9.56 2.89
C LEU A 87 -9.28 -8.44 3.51
N SER A 88 -9.84 -7.24 3.67
CA SER A 88 -9.17 -6.20 4.46
C SER A 88 -8.93 -6.69 5.89
N TYR A 89 -7.92 -6.16 6.58
CA TYR A 89 -7.57 -6.59 7.94
C TYR A 89 -8.78 -6.69 8.89
N ILE A 90 -9.65 -5.68 8.88
CA ILE A 90 -10.89 -5.67 9.68
C ILE A 90 -11.82 -6.83 9.30
N LYS A 91 -12.07 -7.04 8.00
CA LYS A 91 -12.89 -8.16 7.53
C LYS A 91 -12.25 -9.52 7.83
N ALA A 92 -10.93 -9.61 7.88
CA ALA A 92 -10.21 -10.83 8.25
C ALA A 92 -10.37 -11.15 9.76
N LEU A 93 -10.30 -10.14 10.63
CA LEU A 93 -10.60 -10.29 12.06
C LEU A 93 -12.04 -10.71 12.29
N GLU A 94 -13.01 -10.08 11.62
CA GLU A 94 -14.42 -10.47 11.69
C GLU A 94 -14.63 -11.90 11.17
N ALA A 95 -13.97 -12.28 10.07
CA ALA A 95 -14.02 -13.65 9.56
C ALA A 95 -13.45 -14.68 10.55
N LYS A 96 -12.36 -14.37 11.26
CA LYS A 96 -11.82 -15.20 12.35
C LYS A 96 -12.81 -15.34 13.50
N PHE A 97 -13.40 -14.22 13.93
CA PHE A 97 -14.40 -14.22 15.00
C PHE A 97 -15.61 -15.09 14.63
N LEU A 98 -16.20 -14.88 13.45
CA LEU A 98 -17.31 -15.68 12.95
C LEU A 98 -16.95 -17.17 12.87
N ARG A 99 -15.73 -17.49 12.43
CA ARG A 99 -15.26 -18.87 12.36
C ARG A 99 -15.11 -19.51 13.74
N GLY A 100 -14.56 -18.80 14.72
CA GLY A 100 -14.46 -19.23 16.11
C GLY A 100 -15.83 -19.47 16.76
N ASN A 101 -16.86 -18.74 16.31
CA ASN A 101 -18.24 -18.90 16.74
C ASN A 101 -19.04 -19.91 15.89
N GLY A 102 -18.36 -20.80 15.17
CA GLY A 102 -18.99 -21.93 14.47
C GLY A 102 -19.53 -21.63 13.07
N ALA A 103 -19.39 -20.41 12.54
CA ALA A 103 -19.82 -20.12 11.17
C ALA A 103 -19.00 -20.93 10.15
N SER A 104 -19.67 -21.48 9.14
CA SER A 104 -18.99 -22.18 8.04
C SER A 104 -18.23 -21.19 7.16
N VAL A 105 -17.10 -21.61 6.60
CA VAL A 105 -16.32 -20.79 5.65
C VAL A 105 -17.17 -20.37 4.45
N ARG A 106 -18.12 -21.20 4.03
CA ARG A 106 -19.09 -20.89 2.97
C ARG A 106 -20.00 -19.71 3.34
N ASN A 107 -20.53 -19.69 4.58
CA ASN A 107 -21.39 -18.61 5.05
C ASN A 107 -20.61 -17.31 5.26
N ILE A 108 -19.38 -17.40 5.78
CA ILE A 108 -18.47 -16.25 5.92
C ILE A 108 -18.15 -15.64 4.56
N ALA A 109 -17.81 -16.47 3.56
CA ALA A 109 -17.55 -16.03 2.20
C ALA A 109 -18.76 -15.31 1.58
N LYS A 110 -19.97 -15.88 1.76
CA LYS A 110 -21.22 -15.27 1.30
C LYS A 110 -21.49 -13.93 2.00
N PHE A 111 -21.28 -13.85 3.31
CA PHE A 111 -21.49 -12.63 4.11
C PHE A 111 -20.61 -11.47 3.63
N PHE A 112 -19.34 -11.74 3.34
CA PHE A 112 -18.40 -10.71 2.87
C PHE A 112 -18.40 -10.50 1.35
N GLY A 113 -19.17 -11.28 0.59
CA GLY A 113 -19.18 -11.22 -0.87
C GLY A 113 -17.84 -11.62 -1.51
N VAL A 114 -17.12 -12.59 -0.92
CA VAL A 114 -15.80 -13.05 -1.40
C VAL A 114 -15.79 -14.55 -1.68
N SER A 115 -14.72 -15.04 -2.31
CA SER A 115 -14.50 -16.49 -2.49
C SER A 115 -14.10 -17.17 -1.17
N THR A 116 -14.42 -18.46 -1.03
CA THR A 116 -13.97 -19.27 0.12
C THR A 116 -12.44 -19.37 0.20
N ARG A 117 -11.73 -19.30 -0.94
CA ARG A 117 -10.27 -19.25 -1.00
C ARG A 117 -9.69 -18.00 -0.36
N ALA A 118 -10.35 -16.85 -0.56
CA ALA A 118 -9.96 -15.59 0.09
C ALA A 118 -10.11 -15.68 1.63
N VAL A 119 -11.14 -16.38 2.12
CA VAL A 119 -11.34 -16.60 3.55
C VAL A 119 -10.23 -17.50 4.13
N TYR A 120 -9.95 -18.65 3.49
CA TYR A 120 -8.88 -19.55 3.95
C TYR A 120 -7.50 -18.91 3.96
N GLY A 121 -7.17 -18.15 2.91
CA GLY A 121 -5.88 -17.46 2.83
C GLY A 121 -5.65 -16.43 3.94
N GLN A 122 -6.72 -15.91 4.57
CA GLN A 122 -6.63 -14.96 5.67
C GLN A 122 -6.63 -15.63 7.04
N LEU A 123 -7.40 -16.71 7.21
CA LEU A 123 -7.37 -17.50 8.45
C LEU A 123 -5.97 -18.07 8.74
N SER A 124 -5.13 -18.30 7.72
CA SER A 124 -3.77 -18.84 7.84
C SER A 124 -2.66 -17.79 7.98
N GLN A 125 -2.97 -16.49 7.83
CA GLN A 125 -1.98 -15.40 7.82
C GLN A 125 -1.89 -14.63 9.15
N LEU A 126 -2.78 -14.95 10.08
CA LEU A 126 -2.84 -14.44 11.46
C LEU A 126 -2.79 -15.62 12.41
#